data_AF-A0A2G2PEZ5-F1
#
_entry.id   AF-A0A2G2PEZ5-F1
#
_cell.length_a   1.000
_cell.length_b   1.000
_cell.length_c   1.000
_cell.angle_alpha   90.00
_cell.angle_beta   90.00
_cell.angle_gamma   90.00
#
_symmetry.space_group_name_H-M   'P 1'
#
loop_
_entity.id
_entity.type
_entity.pdbx_description
1 polymer ?
#
loop_
_entity_poly.entity_id
_entity_poly.type
_entity_poly.pdbx_seq_one_letter_code
_entity_poly.pdbx_strand_id
1 'polypeptide(L)'
;MLVKKLKNNMREAVIDQILLWMVLLIGFVSLLFITIDYSTIIRLKSNNDTLAQQAARLVALGRDTDMIADSLNNIKNKYYANISAEDIICAEVNDITYQVIFNVVSTYTNTKVLTFDDSIYSRVVVFNEVNSNEVTCTLTLSNN
;
A
#
# COMPACT_ATOMS: atom_id res chain seq x y z
N MET A 1 -32.21 -67.15 1.54
CA MET A 1 -31.91 -65.80 2.07
C MET A 1 -30.69 -65.28 1.32
N LEU A 2 -30.87 -64.36 0.36
CA LEU A 2 -29.80 -63.88 -0.53
C LEU A 2 -28.87 -62.94 0.24
N VAL A 3 -27.66 -63.39 0.54
CA VAL A 3 -26.57 -62.53 1.03
C VAL A 3 -26.14 -61.63 -0.12
N LYS A 4 -26.70 -60.42 -0.17
CA LYS A 4 -26.28 -59.36 -1.10
C LYS A 4 -24.84 -58.98 -0.74
N LYS A 5 -23.87 -59.41 -1.55
CA LYS A 5 -22.48 -58.95 -1.45
C LYS A 5 -22.45 -57.44 -1.67
N LEU A 6 -22.21 -56.67 -0.61
CA LEU A 6 -21.76 -55.28 -0.71
C LEU A 6 -20.37 -55.30 -1.37
N LYS A 7 -20.34 -55.09 -2.69
CA LYS A 7 -19.09 -54.93 -3.44
C LYS A 7 -18.48 -53.60 -3.00
N ASN A 8 -17.34 -53.67 -2.31
CA ASN A 8 -16.60 -52.52 -1.78
C ASN A 8 -16.13 -51.60 -2.93
N ASN A 9 -16.93 -50.60 -3.29
CA ASN A 9 -16.52 -49.47 -4.13
C ASN A 9 -15.88 -48.35 -3.29
N MET A 10 -15.36 -48.65 -2.09
CA MET A 10 -14.71 -47.65 -1.23
C MET A 10 -13.47 -47.00 -1.87
N ARG A 11 -12.90 -47.61 -2.92
CA ARG A 11 -11.71 -47.08 -3.60
C ARG A 11 -12.02 -45.80 -4.40
N GLU A 12 -13.19 -45.71 -5.04
CA GLU A 12 -13.61 -44.50 -5.77
C GLU A 12 -14.01 -43.38 -4.81
N ALA A 13 -14.74 -43.72 -3.74
CA ALA A 13 -15.12 -42.76 -2.70
C ALA A 13 -13.89 -42.13 -2.00
N VAL A 14 -12.82 -42.90 -1.80
CA VAL A 14 -11.56 -42.38 -1.24
C VAL A 14 -10.85 -41.44 -2.22
N ILE A 15 -10.89 -41.72 -3.53
CA ILE A 15 -10.29 -40.86 -4.55
C ILE A 15 -11.04 -39.52 -4.63
N ASP A 16 -12.37 -39.55 -4.61
CA ASP A 16 -13.20 -38.34 -4.64
C ASP A 16 -12.97 -37.46 -3.39
N GLN A 17 -12.85 -38.10 -2.22
CA GLN A 17 -12.49 -37.42 -0.98
C GLN A 17 -11.10 -36.75 -1.07
N ILE A 18 -10.09 -37.44 -1.61
CA ILE A 18 -8.73 -36.87 -1.79
C ILE A 18 -8.75 -35.67 -2.75
N LEU A 19 -9.49 -35.75 -3.86
CA LEU A 19 -9.64 -34.63 -4.79
C LEU A 19 -10.30 -33.42 -4.13
N LEU A 20 -11.34 -33.65 -3.33
CA LEU A 20 -12.03 -32.59 -2.59
C LEU A 20 -11.09 -31.90 -1.60
N TRP A 21 -10.28 -32.66 -0.85
CA TRP A 21 -9.27 -32.09 0.05
C TRP A 21 -8.16 -31.33 -0.68
N MET A 22 -7.73 -31.76 -1.86
CA MET A 22 -6.76 -31.01 -2.66
C MET A 22 -7.30 -29.65 -3.10
N VAL A 23 -8.53 -29.59 -3.59
CA VAL A 23 -9.16 -28.31 -3.99
C VAL A 23 -9.30 -27.38 -2.79
N LEU A 24 -9.73 -27.92 -1.65
CA LEU A 24 -9.88 -27.15 -0.41
C LEU A 24 -8.53 -26.62 0.08
N LEU A 25 -7.46 -27.43 -0.01
CA LEU A 25 -6.11 -27.02 0.34
C LEU A 25 -5.61 -25.89 -0.56
N ILE A 26 -5.79 -26.00 -1.89
CA ILE A 26 -5.36 -24.95 -2.83
C ILE A 26 -6.12 -23.63 -2.54
N GLY A 27 -7.43 -23.71 -2.31
CA GLY A 27 -8.24 -22.55 -1.93
C GLY A 27 -7.83 -21.92 -0.60
N PHE A 28 -7.45 -22.73 0.38
CA PHE A 28 -6.94 -22.25 1.66
C PHE A 28 -5.57 -21.56 1.50
N VAL A 29 -4.65 -22.16 0.75
CA VAL A 29 -3.31 -21.62 0.52
C VAL A 29 -3.38 -20.30 -0.26
N SER A 30 -4.24 -20.20 -1.27
CA SER A 30 -4.42 -18.95 -2.02
C SER A 30 -4.97 -17.81 -1.15
N LEU A 31 -5.97 -18.08 -0.31
CA LEU A 31 -6.51 -17.09 0.63
C LEU A 31 -5.46 -16.63 1.66
N LEU A 32 -4.61 -17.56 2.11
CA LEU A 32 -3.52 -17.24 3.03
C LEU A 32 -2.53 -16.25 2.40
N PHE A 33 -2.10 -16.50 1.16
CA PHE A 33 -1.19 -15.60 0.46
C PHE A 33 -1.82 -14.24 0.14
N ILE A 34 -3.08 -14.19 -0.27
CA ILE A 34 -3.82 -12.93 -0.48
C ILE A 34 -3.84 -12.10 0.82
N THR A 35 -4.08 -12.74 1.96
CA THR A 35 -4.13 -12.05 3.26
C THR A 35 -2.76 -11.46 3.63
N ILE A 36 -1.67 -12.20 3.36
CA ILE A 36 -0.31 -11.72 3.60
C ILE A 36 -0.04 -10.49 2.71
N ASP A 37 -0.27 -10.58 1.41
CA ASP A 37 -0.01 -9.48 0.47
C ASP A 37 -0.83 -8.23 0.84
N TYR A 38 -2.12 -8.40 1.12
CA TYR A 38 -2.99 -7.31 1.56
C TYR A 38 -2.50 -6.63 2.85
N SER A 39 -2.04 -7.43 3.83
CA SER A 39 -1.50 -6.88 5.08
C SER A 39 -0.24 -6.04 4.85
N THR A 40 0.60 -6.40 3.87
CA THR A 40 1.80 -5.61 3.53
C THR A 40 1.43 -4.29 2.86
N ILE A 41 0.47 -4.30 1.93
CA ILE A 41 -0.01 -3.10 1.23
C ILE A 41 -0.63 -2.11 2.24
N ILE A 42 -1.46 -2.58 3.18
CA ILE A 42 -2.02 -1.70 4.21
C ILE A 42 -0.92 -1.05 5.06
N ARG A 43 0.10 -1.82 5.47
CA ARG A 43 1.21 -1.28 6.26
C ARG A 43 1.99 -0.22 5.49
N LEU A 44 2.23 -0.43 4.20
CA LEU A 44 2.88 0.57 3.34
C LEU A 44 2.02 1.81 3.19
N LYS A 45 0.72 1.64 2.92
CA LYS A 45 -0.23 2.75 2.87
C LYS A 45 -0.24 3.56 4.16
N SER A 46 -0.28 2.90 5.32
CA SER A 46 -0.24 3.58 6.61
C SER A 46 1.05 4.38 6.81
N ASN A 47 2.20 3.91 6.32
CA ASN A 47 3.44 4.69 6.36
C ASN A 47 3.41 5.88 5.39
N ASN A 48 2.75 5.73 4.23
CA ASN A 48 2.58 6.84 3.29
C ASN A 48 1.64 7.90 3.87
N ASP A 49 0.60 7.49 4.59
CA ASP A 49 -0.31 8.40 5.28
C ASP A 49 0.42 9.21 6.36
N THR A 50 1.34 8.60 7.12
CA THR A 50 2.15 9.33 8.10
C THR A 50 3.13 10.29 7.44
N LEU A 51 3.77 9.88 6.33
CA LEU A 51 4.63 10.74 5.52
C LEU A 51 3.84 11.94 4.96
N ALA A 52 2.66 11.70 4.40
CA ALA A 52 1.80 12.74 3.84
C ALA A 52 1.34 13.73 4.92
N GLN A 53 0.96 13.26 6.10
CA GLN A 53 0.57 14.14 7.22
C GLN A 53 1.72 15.02 7.70
N GLN A 54 2.91 14.44 7.87
CA GLN A 54 4.08 15.18 8.32
C GLN A 54 4.53 16.20 7.26
N ALA A 55 4.59 15.80 5.99
CA ALA A 55 4.96 16.68 4.90
C ALA A 55 3.96 17.83 4.74
N ALA A 56 2.66 17.53 4.74
CA ALA A 56 1.60 18.53 4.64
C ALA A 56 1.73 19.59 5.75
N ARG A 57 2.00 19.17 6.99
CA ARG A 57 2.21 20.11 8.11
C ARG A 57 3.46 20.98 7.92
N LEU A 58 4.55 20.43 7.41
CA LEU A 58 5.77 21.20 7.18
C LEU A 58 5.60 22.20 6.03
N VAL A 59 4.92 21.81 4.96
CA VAL A 59 4.56 22.71 3.85
C VAL A 59 3.62 23.81 4.31
N ALA A 60 2.61 23.48 5.14
CA ALA A 60 1.70 24.47 5.72
C ALA A 60 2.41 25.50 6.60
N LEU A 61 3.55 25.14 7.19
CA LEU A 61 4.42 26.04 7.96
C LEU A 61 5.45 26.79 7.09
N GLY A 62 5.38 26.64 5.76
CA GLY A 62 6.29 27.28 4.81
C GLY A 62 7.73 26.82 4.94
N ARG A 63 7.97 25.55 5.31
CA ARG A 63 9.32 24.98 5.37
C ARG A 63 9.84 24.67 3.97
N ASP A 64 11.15 24.79 3.83
CA ASP A 64 11.84 24.50 2.59
C ASP A 64 11.85 22.99 2.28
N THR A 65 11.92 22.64 1.00
CA THR A 65 11.82 21.26 0.53
C THR A 65 12.98 20.39 1.00
N ASP A 66 14.18 20.94 1.19
CA ASP A 66 15.33 20.22 1.77
C ASP A 66 15.05 19.79 3.21
N MET A 67 14.50 20.70 4.03
CA MET A 67 14.13 20.39 5.42
C MET A 67 12.99 19.37 5.50
N ILE A 68 12.06 19.43 4.54
CA ILE A 68 10.97 18.45 4.43
C ILE A 68 11.57 17.08 4.10
N ALA A 69 12.45 16.99 3.10
CA ALA A 69 13.10 15.75 2.71
C ALA A 69 13.89 15.11 3.86
N ASP A 70 14.68 15.89 4.60
CA ASP A 70 15.39 15.43 5.81
C ASP A 70 14.43 14.89 6.87
N SER A 71 13.34 15.63 7.12
CA SER A 71 12.34 15.22 8.09
C SER A 71 11.62 13.93 7.68
N LEU A 72 11.36 13.74 6.39
CA LEU A 72 10.72 12.53 5.86
C LEU A 72 11.69 11.35 5.87
N ASN A 73 12.98 11.56 5.62
CA ASN A 73 14.00 10.53 5.72
C ASN A 73 14.18 9.98 7.15
N ASN A 74 13.83 10.77 8.17
CA ASN A 74 13.84 10.32 9.57
C ASN A 74 12.65 9.41 9.94
N ILE A 75 11.53 9.52 9.22
CA ILE A 75 10.30 8.76 9.51
C ILE A 75 9.93 7.74 8.45
N LYS A 76 10.63 7.74 7.31
CA LYS A 76 10.36 6.80 6.21
C LYS A 76 10.62 5.37 6.64
N ASN A 77 9.91 4.47 5.98
CA ASN A 77 10.18 3.04 6.11
C ASN A 77 11.50 2.70 5.40
N LYS A 78 12.25 1.73 5.94
CA LYS A 78 13.54 1.24 5.42
C LYS A 78 13.43 0.71 3.97
N TYR A 79 12.24 0.33 3.53
CA TYR A 79 11.99 -0.17 2.17
C TYR A 79 12.06 0.94 1.10
N TYR A 80 11.95 2.21 1.48
CA TYR A 80 12.03 3.33 0.54
C TYR A 80 13.44 3.88 0.40
N ALA A 81 13.78 4.29 -0.82
CA ALA A 81 15.01 5.00 -1.14
C ALA A 81 15.09 6.35 -0.37
N ASN A 82 16.25 7.01 -0.42
CA ASN A 82 16.39 8.33 0.18
C ASN A 82 15.57 9.36 -0.60
N ILE A 83 14.77 10.13 0.13
CA ILE A 83 13.95 11.20 -0.42
C ILE A 83 14.86 12.42 -0.56
N SER A 84 14.94 12.97 -1.76
CA SER A 84 15.61 14.24 -2.04
C SER A 84 14.57 15.36 -2.19
N ALA A 85 15.01 16.61 -2.17
CA ALA A 85 14.13 17.75 -2.44
C ALA A 85 13.56 17.72 -3.87
N GLU A 86 14.26 17.11 -4.82
CA GLU A 86 13.81 16.97 -6.22
C GLU A 86 12.63 15.99 -6.36
N ASP A 87 12.48 15.05 -5.43
CA ASP A 87 11.36 14.12 -5.41
C ASP A 87 10.04 14.78 -4.95
N ILE A 88 10.12 16.01 -4.42
CA ILE A 88 8.99 16.80 -3.90
C ILE A 88 8.70 17.93 -4.88
N ILE A 89 7.63 17.79 -5.67
CA ILE A 89 7.20 18.82 -6.62
C ILE A 89 6.02 19.57 -6.02
N CYS A 90 6.23 20.83 -5.64
CA CYS A 90 5.19 21.72 -5.12
C CYS A 90 4.79 22.76 -6.17
N ALA A 91 3.49 22.94 -6.35
CA ALA A 91 2.90 23.98 -7.18
C ALA A 91 1.91 24.81 -6.34
N GLU A 92 2.10 26.12 -6.35
CA GLU A 92 1.11 27.05 -5.79
C GLU A 92 0.06 27.35 -6.85
N VAL A 93 -1.21 27.26 -6.45
CA VAL A 93 -2.34 27.71 -7.25
C VAL A 93 -2.87 28.97 -6.57
N ASN A 94 -3.00 30.05 -7.34
CA ASN A 94 -3.60 31.31 -6.88
C ASN A 94 -5.12 31.15 -6.72
N ASP A 95 -5.52 30.34 -5.76
CA ASP A 95 -6.90 30.11 -5.35
C ASP A 95 -7.04 30.39 -3.84
N ILE A 96 -8.16 30.99 -3.43
CA ILE A 96 -8.35 31.56 -2.08
C ILE A 96 -8.84 30.49 -1.08
N THR A 97 -8.34 29.27 -1.23
CA THR A 97 -8.86 28.09 -0.52
C THR A 97 -8.11 27.79 0.77
N TYR A 98 -6.96 28.45 1.03
CA TYR A 98 -6.11 28.26 2.21
C TYR A 98 -5.78 26.78 2.47
N GLN A 99 -5.49 26.02 1.42
CA GLN A 99 -5.30 24.58 1.52
C GLN A 99 -3.90 24.16 1.10
N VAL A 100 -3.32 23.23 1.85
CA VAL A 100 -2.13 22.49 1.44
C VAL A 100 -2.54 21.05 1.19
N ILE A 101 -2.40 20.61 -0.05
CA ILE A 101 -2.66 19.25 -0.48
C ILE A 101 -1.32 18.55 -0.68
N PHE A 102 -1.06 17.50 0.08
CA PHE A 102 0.14 16.70 -0.08
C PHE A 102 -0.24 15.30 -0.56
N ASN A 103 0.26 14.93 -1.74
CA ASN A 103 0.07 13.64 -2.36
C ASN A 103 1.37 12.83 -2.24
N VAL A 104 1.29 11.63 -1.69
CA VAL A 104 2.40 10.66 -1.69
C VAL A 104 2.02 9.52 -2.61
N VAL A 105 2.84 9.28 -3.62
CA VAL A 105 2.70 8.19 -4.58
C VAL A 105 3.88 7.26 -4.40
N SER A 106 3.64 6.02 -4.00
CA SER A 106 4.70 5.00 -3.94
C SER A 106 4.38 3.84 -4.88
N THR A 107 5.39 3.35 -5.59
CA THR A 107 5.28 2.11 -6.34
C THR A 107 5.72 0.93 -5.48
N TYR A 108 4.84 -0.06 -5.31
CA TYR A 108 5.21 -1.30 -4.64
C TYR A 108 5.21 -2.43 -5.64
N THR A 109 6.35 -3.09 -5.82
CA THR A 109 6.51 -4.25 -6.68
C THR A 109 6.99 -5.41 -5.82
N ASN A 110 6.11 -6.36 -5.52
CA ASN A 110 6.49 -7.61 -4.86
C ASN A 110 6.14 -8.80 -5.75
N THR A 111 7.12 -9.68 -5.97
CA THR A 111 7.08 -10.76 -6.94
C THR A 111 6.74 -12.13 -6.33
N LYS A 112 6.30 -12.20 -5.07
CA LYS A 112 6.29 -13.48 -4.35
C LYS A 112 5.12 -14.43 -4.68
N VAL A 113 3.90 -13.95 -4.96
CA VAL A 113 2.77 -14.85 -5.27
C VAL A 113 1.77 -14.25 -6.27
N LEU A 114 1.43 -12.98 -6.13
CA LEU A 114 0.62 -12.22 -7.07
C LEU A 114 1.39 -10.95 -7.43
N THR A 115 1.65 -10.74 -8.71
CA THR A 115 2.26 -9.49 -9.20
C THR A 115 1.26 -8.37 -9.00
N PHE A 116 1.38 -7.68 -7.87
CA PHE A 116 0.75 -6.39 -7.66
C PHE A 116 1.74 -5.32 -8.13
N ASP A 117 1.61 -4.91 -9.40
CA ASP A 117 2.17 -3.64 -9.86
C ASP A 117 1.10 -2.58 -9.61
N ASP A 118 1.05 -2.07 -8.38
CA ASP A 118 0.06 -1.06 -8.03
C ASP A 118 0.72 0.17 -7.42
N SER A 119 0.16 1.33 -7.75
CA SER A 119 0.58 2.60 -7.18
C SER A 119 -0.24 2.86 -5.92
N ILE A 120 0.42 2.97 -4.78
CA ILE A 120 -0.22 3.27 -3.51
C ILE A 120 -0.28 4.80 -3.39
N TYR A 121 -1.49 5.33 -3.42
CA TYR A 121 -1.77 6.75 -3.23
C TYR A 121 -2.14 7.04 -1.78
N SER A 122 -1.51 8.07 -1.21
CA SER A 122 -1.93 8.73 0.01
C SER A 122 -2.11 10.21 -0.25
N ARG A 123 -3.20 10.79 0.25
CA ARG A 123 -3.52 12.21 0.11
C ARG A 123 -3.92 12.76 1.47
N VAL A 124 -3.32 13.88 1.84
CA VAL A 124 -3.68 14.65 3.02
C VAL A 124 -3.93 16.10 2.62
N VAL A 125 -4.93 16.71 3.25
CA VAL A 125 -5.24 18.13 3.09
C VAL A 125 -5.18 18.78 4.46
N VAL A 126 -4.42 19.86 4.58
CA VAL A 126 -4.34 20.67 5.79
C VAL A 126 -4.55 22.15 5.45
N PHE A 127 -4.82 22.95 6.47
CA PHE A 127 -4.95 24.40 6.30
C PHE A 127 -3.58 25.04 6.06
N ASN A 128 -3.51 25.98 5.13
CA ASN A 128 -2.32 26.77 4.86
C ASN A 128 -2.22 27.92 5.89
N GLU A 129 -1.21 27.86 6.77
CA GLU A 129 -1.02 28.86 7.83
C GLU A 129 -0.21 30.09 7.34
N VAL A 130 0.41 30.00 6.16
CA VAL A 130 1.35 31.01 5.67
C VAL A 130 0.80 31.84 4.52
N ASN A 131 0.07 31.21 3.59
CA ASN A 131 -0.43 31.88 2.39
C ASN A 131 -1.95 31.64 2.22
N SER A 132 -2.65 32.59 1.61
CA SER A 132 -4.06 32.41 1.21
C SER A 132 -4.24 31.42 0.06
N ASN A 133 -3.15 31.16 -0.66
CA ASN A 133 -3.11 30.31 -1.84
C ASN A 133 -3.17 28.83 -1.50
N GLU A 134 -3.67 28.04 -2.45
CA GLU A 134 -3.58 26.59 -2.41
C GLU A 134 -2.16 26.14 -2.78
N VAL A 135 -1.59 25.20 -2.02
CA VAL A 135 -0.30 24.59 -2.35
C VAL A 135 -0.51 23.10 -2.55
N THR A 136 -0.26 22.60 -3.74
CA THR A 136 -0.29 21.16 -4.04
C THR A 136 1.12 20.63 -4.19
N CYS A 137 1.52 19.71 -3.33
CA CYS A 137 2.80 19.01 -3.40
C CYS A 137 2.60 17.54 -3.72
N THR A 138 3.47 16.98 -4.56
CA THR A 138 3.50 15.55 -4.87
C THR A 138 4.88 14.99 -4.58
N LEU A 139 4.93 13.94 -3.76
CA LEU A 139 6.12 13.15 -3.45
C LEU A 139 6.03 11.80 -4.16
N THR A 140 7.05 11.48 -4.96
CA THR A 140 7.18 10.16 -5.58
C THR A 140 8.20 9.31 -4.83
N LEU A 141 7.77 8.16 -4.32
CA LEU A 141 8.62 7.22 -3.57
C LEU A 141 8.96 6.00 -4.42
N SER A 142 10.26 5.72 -4.52
CA SER A 142 10.80 4.50 -5.12
C SER A 142 11.31 3.54 -4.05
N ASN A 143 11.25 2.24 -4.34
CA ASN A 143 11.85 1.21 -3.49
C ASN A 143 13.37 1.23 -3.65
N ASN A 144 14.09 0.92 -2.58
CA ASN A 144 15.55 0.76 -2.57
C ASN A 144 15.99 -0.58 -3.17
#